data_AF-A0A662HEU0-F1
#
_entry.id   AF-A0A662HEU0-F1
#
_cell.length_a   1.000
_cell.length_b   1.000
_cell.length_c   1.000
_cell.angle_alpha   90.00
_cell.angle_beta   90.00
_cell.angle_gamma   90.00
#
_symmetry.space_group_name_H-M   'P 1'
#
loop_
_entity.id
_entity.type
_entity.pdbx_description
1 polymer ?
#
loop_
_entity_poly.entity_id
_entity_poly.type
_entity_poly.pdbx_seq_one_letter_code
_entity_poly.pdbx_strand_id
1 'polypeptide(L)'
;MAMESVSKGRGTLWSTLLVLFTPFLLNIFISSAIAFSTIRAAMAEGKPLSEIRVEVACNLYKYSFLWSVIEVGLGLCLARAMGGWAWLKEQFSLEDFSSNPVRSLLLILALFAVSHGLIMSEQLIQADMEYWRKVARALPLWSKLYLVAIAPLIAGIFEEVIWRGYGINRLEQHLGTGKAVVVQAIAFGFLHGISLHTLVAAIIGLIYGVVYVKRRRLLNISIAHMVTDVMGFCVAFTVAA
;
A
#
# COMPACT_ATOMS: atom_id res chain seq x y z
N MET A 1 -36.40 7.75 23.89
CA MET A 1 -35.38 8.81 23.75
C MET A 1 -33.97 8.20 23.71
N ALA A 2 -33.71 7.24 22.80
CA ALA A 2 -32.45 6.51 22.70
C ALA A 2 -32.19 5.96 21.29
N MET A 3 -32.48 6.76 20.25
CA MET A 3 -32.14 6.42 18.85
C MET A 3 -31.57 7.62 18.07
N GLU A 4 -31.10 8.65 18.78
CA GLU A 4 -30.73 9.94 18.16
C GLU A 4 -29.26 10.35 18.36
N SER A 5 -28.38 9.42 18.78
CA SER A 5 -26.96 9.74 19.05
C SER A 5 -25.95 9.13 18.08
N VAL A 6 -26.35 8.53 16.94
CA VAL A 6 -25.40 7.96 15.95
C VAL A 6 -25.58 8.58 14.55
N SER A 7 -25.83 9.89 14.47
CA SER A 7 -25.82 10.64 13.19
C SER A 7 -24.63 11.60 13.04
N LYS A 8 -23.70 11.63 14.01
CA LYS A 8 -22.49 12.46 13.89
C LYS A 8 -21.45 11.77 13.01
N GLY A 9 -21.45 12.13 11.72
CA GLY A 9 -20.29 11.99 10.85
C GLY A 9 -20.41 11.00 9.68
N ARG A 10 -21.59 10.74 9.12
CA ARG A 10 -21.72 9.98 7.87
C ARG A 10 -21.32 10.88 6.69
N GLY A 11 -20.10 10.71 6.17
CA GLY A 11 -19.69 11.32 4.91
C GLY A 11 -20.56 10.80 3.76
N THR A 12 -20.52 11.47 2.60
CA THR A 12 -21.20 10.97 1.39
C THR A 12 -20.36 9.87 0.74
N LEU A 13 -21.01 8.99 -0.03
CA LEU A 13 -20.30 8.00 -0.86
C LEU A 13 -19.20 8.66 -1.71
N TRP A 14 -19.50 9.80 -2.33
CA TRP A 14 -18.55 10.57 -3.14
C TRP A 14 -17.34 11.05 -2.34
N SER A 15 -17.54 11.54 -1.11
CA SER A 15 -16.43 11.94 -0.25
C SER A 15 -15.54 10.75 0.12
N THR A 16 -16.12 9.57 0.37
CA THR A 16 -15.35 8.36 0.65
C THR A 16 -14.57 7.90 -0.57
N LEU A 17 -15.18 7.88 -1.75
CA LEU A 17 -14.49 7.53 -3.00
C LEU A 17 -13.34 8.52 -3.25
N LEU A 18 -13.58 9.82 -3.11
CA LEU A 18 -12.54 10.83 -3.29
C LEU A 18 -11.35 10.59 -2.36
N VAL A 19 -11.59 10.30 -1.07
CA VAL A 19 -10.54 9.98 -0.11
C VAL A 19 -9.74 8.75 -0.53
N LEU A 20 -10.42 7.67 -0.96
CA LEU A 20 -9.75 6.42 -1.33
C LEU A 20 -8.95 6.50 -2.63
N PHE A 21 -9.35 7.36 -3.57
CA PHE A 21 -8.64 7.57 -4.84
C PHE A 21 -7.67 8.76 -4.80
N THR A 22 -7.68 9.59 -3.76
CA THR A 22 -6.70 10.68 -3.58
C THR A 22 -5.25 10.18 -3.66
N PRO A 23 -4.86 9.07 -2.99
CA PRO A 23 -3.51 8.53 -3.10
C PRO A 23 -3.11 8.20 -4.55
N PHE A 24 -4.00 7.65 -5.37
CA PHE A 24 -3.73 7.40 -6.79
C PHE A 24 -3.49 8.70 -7.58
N LEU A 25 -4.32 9.73 -7.38
CA LEU A 25 -4.15 11.02 -8.06
C LEU A 25 -2.83 11.70 -7.67
N LEU A 26 -2.49 11.64 -6.37
CA LEU A 26 -1.20 12.11 -5.88
C LEU A 26 -0.04 11.29 -6.48
N ASN A 27 -0.22 9.98 -6.67
CA ASN A 27 0.78 9.11 -7.29
C ASN A 27 1.08 9.53 -8.73
N ILE A 28 0.06 9.72 -9.54
CA ILE A 28 0.24 10.22 -10.91
C ILE A 28 0.94 11.57 -10.91
N PHE A 29 0.48 12.52 -10.09
CA PHE A 29 1.01 13.87 -10.08
C PHE A 29 2.47 13.93 -9.63
N ILE A 30 2.80 13.33 -8.48
CA ILE A 30 4.14 13.35 -7.89
C ILE A 30 5.12 12.59 -8.80
N SER A 31 4.75 11.40 -9.26
CA SER A 31 5.60 10.59 -10.14
C SER A 31 5.85 11.28 -11.47
N SER A 32 4.84 11.93 -12.05
CA SER A 32 4.99 12.70 -13.30
C SER A 32 5.89 13.92 -13.11
N ALA A 33 5.77 14.63 -11.99
CA ALA A 33 6.63 15.78 -11.68
C ALA A 33 8.11 15.37 -11.49
N ILE A 34 8.35 14.25 -10.78
CA ILE A 34 9.70 13.68 -10.62
C ILE A 34 10.27 13.25 -11.97
N ALA A 35 9.49 12.51 -12.77
CA ALA A 35 9.93 12.05 -14.08
C ALA A 35 10.23 13.23 -15.01
N PHE A 36 9.33 14.22 -15.10
CA PHE A 36 9.51 15.40 -15.94
C PHE A 36 10.75 16.20 -15.55
N SER A 37 10.95 16.47 -14.26
CA SER A 37 12.12 17.21 -13.78
C SER A 37 13.44 16.46 -14.06
N THR A 38 13.44 15.14 -13.90
CA THR A 38 14.58 14.26 -14.20
C THR A 38 14.90 14.25 -15.69
N ILE A 39 13.90 14.01 -16.54
CA ILE A 39 14.06 13.99 -18.01
C ILE A 39 14.62 15.32 -18.50
N ARG A 40 14.05 16.44 -18.04
CA ARG A 40 14.51 17.77 -18.44
C ARG A 40 15.97 18.02 -18.08
N ALA A 41 16.40 17.64 -16.87
CA ALA A 41 17.78 17.80 -16.44
C ALA A 41 18.73 16.91 -17.25
N ALA A 42 18.38 15.63 -17.41
CA ALA A 42 19.21 14.67 -18.12
C ALA A 42 19.34 14.98 -19.63
N MET A 43 18.28 15.50 -20.26
CA MET A 43 18.34 16.00 -21.63
C MET A 43 19.23 17.24 -21.78
N ALA A 44 19.23 18.14 -20.80
CA ALA A 44 20.13 19.30 -20.81
C ALA A 44 21.61 18.90 -20.69
N GLU A 45 21.89 17.77 -20.05
CA GLU A 45 23.22 17.16 -19.97
C GLU A 45 23.60 16.33 -21.21
N GLY A 46 22.69 16.16 -22.18
CA GLY A 46 22.92 15.38 -23.39
C GLY A 46 22.96 13.86 -23.18
N LYS A 47 22.38 13.34 -22.09
CA LYS A 47 22.38 11.91 -21.78
C LYS A 47 21.56 11.09 -22.79
N PRO A 48 21.98 9.85 -23.11
CA PRO A 48 21.21 8.97 -23.98
C PRO A 48 19.91 8.49 -23.29
N LEU A 49 18.89 8.17 -24.09
CA LEU A 49 17.57 7.75 -23.59
C LEU A 49 17.61 6.54 -22.64
N SER A 50 18.55 5.61 -22.84
CA SER A 50 18.74 4.45 -21.97
C SER A 50 19.14 4.83 -20.54
N GLU A 51 20.00 5.84 -20.39
CA GLU A 51 20.41 6.37 -19.08
C GLU A 51 19.31 7.21 -18.44
N ILE A 52 18.59 8.01 -19.24
CA ILE A 52 17.44 8.80 -18.77
C ILE A 52 16.39 7.88 -18.12
N ARG A 53 16.08 6.73 -18.73
CA ARG A 53 15.12 5.77 -18.18
C ARG A 53 15.54 5.23 -16.81
N VAL A 54 16.81 4.86 -16.66
CA VAL A 54 17.35 4.38 -15.37
C VAL A 54 17.31 5.49 -14.32
N GLU A 55 17.70 6.71 -14.70
CA GLU A 55 17.72 7.86 -13.78
C GLU A 55 16.32 8.24 -13.29
N VAL A 56 15.32 8.20 -14.17
CA VAL A 56 13.90 8.39 -13.79
C VAL A 56 13.48 7.36 -12.75
N ALA A 57 13.73 6.07 -13.00
CA ALA A 57 13.39 5.02 -12.04
C ALA A 57 14.12 5.21 -10.70
N CYS A 58 15.43 5.50 -10.74
CA CYS A 58 16.20 5.78 -9.52
C CYS A 58 15.62 6.95 -8.74
N ASN A 59 15.24 8.05 -9.39
CA ASN A 59 14.65 9.20 -8.71
C ASN A 59 13.25 8.91 -8.14
N LEU A 60 12.41 8.12 -8.83
CA LEU A 60 11.12 7.68 -8.29
C LEU A 60 11.30 6.88 -6.99
N TYR A 61 12.22 5.92 -6.95
CA TYR A 61 12.54 5.18 -5.72
C TYR A 61 13.23 6.04 -4.65
N LYS A 62 14.09 6.97 -5.06
CA LYS A 62 14.78 7.90 -4.14
C LYS A 62 13.79 8.79 -3.40
N TYR A 63 12.80 9.34 -4.10
CA TYR A 63 11.80 10.23 -3.51
C TYR A 63 10.55 9.50 -3.01
N SER A 64 10.52 8.16 -3.06
CA SER A 64 9.40 7.36 -2.58
C SER A 64 9.08 7.57 -1.09
N PHE A 65 10.04 8.04 -0.27
CA PHE A 65 9.80 8.36 1.15
C PHE A 65 8.69 9.39 1.39
N LEU A 66 8.36 10.22 0.39
CA LEU A 66 7.23 11.14 0.45
C LEU A 66 5.90 10.38 0.66
N TRP A 67 5.78 9.17 0.12
CA TRP A 67 4.60 8.32 0.30
C TRP A 67 4.36 7.96 1.75
N SER A 68 5.41 7.58 2.48
CA SER A 68 5.30 7.34 3.91
C SER A 68 4.80 8.57 4.69
N VAL A 69 5.22 9.78 4.32
CA VAL A 69 4.73 11.01 4.97
C VAL A 69 3.24 11.22 4.67
N ILE A 70 2.83 11.01 3.42
CA ILE A 70 1.44 11.16 2.98
C ILE A 70 0.54 10.12 3.65
N GLU A 71 0.96 8.85 3.68
CA GLU A 71 0.23 7.73 4.28
C GLU A 71 0.06 7.89 5.79
N VAL A 72 1.12 8.27 6.51
CA VAL A 72 1.04 8.55 7.95
C VAL A 72 0.07 9.70 8.18
N GLY A 73 0.20 10.81 7.45
CA GLY A 73 -0.66 11.98 7.60
C GLY A 73 -2.14 11.64 7.32
N LEU A 74 -2.42 11.06 6.16
CA LEU A 74 -3.76 10.67 5.75
C LEU A 74 -4.33 9.61 6.70
N GLY A 75 -3.58 8.55 6.98
CA GLY A 75 -4.02 7.46 7.83
C GLY A 75 -4.30 7.89 9.26
N LEU A 76 -3.51 8.81 9.85
CA LEU A 76 -3.82 9.40 11.16
C LEU A 76 -5.08 10.28 11.12
N CYS A 77 -5.28 11.07 10.06
CA CYS A 77 -6.50 11.85 9.86
C CYS A 77 -7.74 10.94 9.76
N LEU A 78 -7.65 9.85 9.00
CA LEU A 78 -8.74 8.88 8.84
C LEU A 78 -8.98 8.08 10.12
N ALA A 79 -7.93 7.67 10.82
CA ALA A 79 -8.05 7.04 12.13
C ALA A 79 -8.77 7.96 13.13
N ARG A 80 -8.43 9.27 13.15
CA ARG A 80 -9.15 10.28 13.93
C ARG A 80 -10.64 10.32 13.58
N ALA A 81 -10.99 10.25 12.30
CA ALA A 81 -12.38 10.20 11.83
C ALA A 81 -13.12 8.88 12.19
N MET A 82 -12.39 7.84 12.62
CA MET A 82 -12.93 6.55 13.04
C MET A 82 -12.98 6.38 14.57
N GLY A 83 -12.61 7.40 15.35
CA GLY A 83 -12.56 7.32 16.82
C GLY A 83 -11.16 7.52 17.42
N GLY A 84 -10.17 7.83 16.59
CA GLY A 84 -8.82 8.19 16.99
C GLY A 84 -8.07 7.04 17.66
N TRP A 85 -7.37 7.37 18.75
CA TRP A 85 -6.46 6.44 19.42
C TRP A 85 -7.17 5.19 19.99
N ALA A 86 -8.40 5.35 20.49
CA ALA A 86 -9.19 4.23 21.00
C ALA A 86 -9.50 3.21 19.89
N TRP A 87 -9.90 3.71 18.71
CA TRP A 87 -10.14 2.87 17.54
C TRP A 87 -8.87 2.20 17.04
N LEU A 88 -7.74 2.91 17.00
CA LEU A 88 -6.45 2.29 16.60
C LEU A 88 -6.05 1.15 17.56
N LYS A 89 -6.16 1.36 18.88
CA LYS A 89 -5.90 0.32 19.88
C LYS A 89 -6.79 -0.90 19.67
N GLU A 90 -8.05 -0.68 19.32
CA GLU A 90 -8.96 -1.77 19.00
C GLU A 90 -8.50 -2.50 17.71
N GLN A 91 -8.25 -1.77 16.62
CA GLN A 91 -7.85 -2.41 15.36
C GLN A 91 -6.54 -3.19 15.45
N PHE A 92 -5.61 -2.74 16.28
CA PHE A 92 -4.30 -3.38 16.52
C PHE A 92 -4.21 -4.14 17.86
N SER A 93 -5.36 -4.56 18.41
CA SER A 93 -5.40 -5.35 19.64
C SER A 93 -4.71 -6.70 19.46
N LEU A 94 -3.96 -7.12 20.49
CA LEU A 94 -3.35 -8.46 20.56
C LEU A 94 -4.36 -9.56 20.92
N GLU A 95 -5.63 -9.23 21.19
CA GLU A 95 -6.64 -10.17 21.65
C GLU A 95 -6.83 -11.38 20.71
N ASP A 96 -6.87 -11.16 19.39
CA ASP A 96 -6.94 -12.23 18.38
C ASP A 96 -5.70 -13.14 18.42
N PHE A 97 -4.54 -12.57 18.74
CA PHE A 97 -3.29 -13.31 18.84
C PHE A 97 -3.21 -14.09 20.16
N SER A 98 -3.56 -13.47 21.27
CA SER A 98 -3.53 -14.07 22.61
C SER A 98 -4.57 -15.17 22.78
N SER A 99 -5.76 -15.02 22.17
CA SER A 99 -6.83 -16.02 22.27
C SER A 99 -6.58 -17.28 21.44
N ASN A 100 -5.97 -17.15 20.26
CA ASN A 100 -5.62 -18.30 19.42
C ASN A 100 -4.37 -18.01 18.55
N PRO A 101 -3.16 -18.13 19.13
CA PRO A 101 -1.92 -17.73 18.46
C PRO A 101 -1.63 -18.58 17.23
N VAL A 102 -1.94 -19.87 17.26
CA VAL A 102 -1.76 -20.78 16.12
C VAL A 102 -2.62 -20.33 14.94
N ARG A 103 -3.90 -20.02 15.18
CA ARG A 103 -4.79 -19.58 14.10
C ARG A 103 -4.36 -18.23 13.51
N SER A 104 -3.88 -17.31 14.35
CA SER A 104 -3.36 -16.02 13.89
C SER A 104 -2.07 -16.20 13.07
N LEU A 105 -1.15 -17.05 13.53
CA LEU A 105 0.07 -17.37 12.79
C LEU A 105 -0.23 -18.03 11.45
N LEU A 106 -1.11 -19.05 11.41
CA LEU A 106 -1.50 -19.71 10.16
C LEU A 106 -2.15 -18.74 9.17
N LEU A 107 -2.97 -17.80 9.65
CA LEU A 107 -3.55 -16.76 8.81
C LEU A 107 -2.48 -15.84 8.22
N ILE A 108 -1.54 -15.37 9.05
CA ILE A 108 -0.44 -14.51 8.61
C ILE A 108 0.41 -15.24 7.56
N LEU A 109 0.78 -16.49 7.82
CA LEU A 109 1.57 -17.30 6.88
C LEU A 109 0.84 -17.57 5.57
N ALA A 110 -0.46 -17.84 5.61
CA ALA A 110 -1.27 -18.06 4.41
C ALA A 110 -1.38 -16.78 3.56
N LEU A 111 -1.62 -15.63 4.21
CA LEU A 111 -1.69 -14.34 3.52
C LEU A 111 -0.34 -13.97 2.92
N PHE A 112 0.74 -14.13 3.67
CA PHE A 112 2.10 -13.92 3.18
C PHE A 112 2.40 -14.83 1.97
N ALA A 113 2.15 -16.13 2.07
CA ALA A 113 2.46 -17.08 0.99
C ALA A 113 1.71 -16.74 -0.31
N VAL A 114 0.43 -16.38 -0.20
CA VAL A 114 -0.38 -15.99 -1.38
C VAL A 114 0.10 -14.67 -1.96
N SER A 115 0.24 -13.62 -1.14
CA SER A 115 0.67 -12.30 -1.61
C SER A 115 2.07 -12.33 -2.21
N HIS A 116 3.01 -12.97 -1.52
CA HIS A 116 4.38 -13.13 -2.00
C HIS A 116 4.42 -13.96 -3.29
N GLY A 117 3.67 -15.05 -3.37
CA GLY A 117 3.57 -15.86 -4.59
C GLY A 117 3.04 -15.08 -5.79
N LEU A 118 2.03 -14.22 -5.60
CA LEU A 118 1.51 -13.35 -6.65
C LEU A 118 2.55 -12.33 -7.12
N ILE A 119 3.24 -11.66 -6.19
CA ILE A 119 4.28 -10.68 -6.52
C ILE A 119 5.48 -11.34 -7.21
N MET A 120 5.91 -12.52 -6.76
CA MET A 120 7.00 -13.25 -7.43
C MET A 120 6.59 -13.70 -8.83
N SER A 121 5.34 -14.13 -9.01
CA SER A 121 4.80 -14.49 -10.33
C SER A 121 4.80 -13.29 -11.29
N GLU A 122 4.43 -12.12 -10.79
CA GLU A 122 4.51 -10.87 -11.53
C GLU A 122 5.95 -10.56 -11.97
N GLN A 123 6.91 -10.68 -11.05
CA GLN A 123 8.32 -10.42 -11.34
C GLN A 123 8.85 -11.32 -12.44
N LEU A 124 8.46 -12.61 -12.47
CA LEU A 124 8.84 -13.54 -13.54
C LEU A 124 8.29 -13.11 -14.92
N ILE A 125 7.10 -12.51 -14.97
CA ILE A 125 6.48 -12.05 -16.21
C ILE A 125 7.14 -10.75 -16.73
N GLN A 126 7.50 -9.83 -15.83
CA GLN A 126 8.04 -8.50 -16.16
C GLN A 126 9.57 -8.40 -16.08
N ALA A 127 10.28 -9.52 -16.05
CA ALA A 127 11.71 -9.59 -15.79
C ALA A 127 12.58 -9.00 -16.93
N ASP A 128 12.71 -7.67 -17.02
CA ASP A 128 13.90 -7.05 -17.63
C ASP A 128 15.02 -7.00 -16.59
N MET A 129 15.68 -8.15 -16.40
CA MET A 129 16.68 -8.34 -15.35
C MET A 129 17.88 -7.41 -15.50
N GLU A 130 18.25 -7.04 -16.73
CA GLU A 130 19.37 -6.12 -16.95
C GLU A 130 19.00 -4.70 -16.54
N TYR A 131 17.81 -4.22 -16.94
CA TYR A 131 17.30 -2.93 -16.52
C TYR A 131 17.19 -2.83 -14.99
N TRP A 132 16.58 -3.83 -14.35
CA TRP A 132 16.43 -3.85 -12.90
C TRP A 132 17.78 -3.89 -12.15
N ARG A 133 18.77 -4.64 -12.65
CA ARG A 133 20.14 -4.61 -12.11
C ARG A 133 20.76 -3.22 -12.19
N LYS A 134 20.59 -2.50 -13.30
CA LYS A 134 21.09 -1.12 -13.45
C LYS A 134 20.44 -0.19 -12.42
N VAL A 135 19.12 -0.22 -12.28
CA VAL A 135 18.38 0.58 -11.29
C VAL A 135 18.83 0.24 -9.86
N ALA A 136 18.84 -1.05 -9.51
CA ALA A 136 19.21 -1.50 -8.18
C ALA A 136 20.66 -1.12 -7.82
N ARG A 137 21.61 -1.24 -8.75
CA ARG A 137 23.00 -0.83 -8.50
C ARG A 137 23.17 0.68 -8.36
N ALA A 138 22.44 1.46 -9.16
CA ALA A 138 22.49 2.91 -9.13
C ALA A 138 21.79 3.54 -7.90
N LEU A 139 20.87 2.82 -7.25
CA LEU A 139 20.19 3.32 -6.07
C LEU A 139 21.15 3.50 -4.87
N PRO A 140 21.07 4.64 -4.17
CA PRO A 140 21.89 4.88 -2.99
C PRO A 140 21.47 3.95 -1.84
N LEU A 141 22.43 3.58 -0.99
CA LEU A 141 22.21 2.62 0.10
C LEU A 141 21.05 3.03 1.03
N TRP A 142 20.94 4.33 1.35
CA TRP A 142 19.87 4.82 2.22
C TRP A 142 18.47 4.58 1.63
N SER A 143 18.31 4.66 0.30
CA SER A 143 17.03 4.45 -0.36
C SER A 143 16.65 2.96 -0.33
N LYS A 144 17.63 2.07 -0.52
CA LYS A 144 17.43 0.62 -0.36
C LYS A 144 17.03 0.26 1.07
N LEU A 145 17.75 0.81 2.07
CA LEU A 145 17.44 0.59 3.48
C LEU A 145 16.05 1.11 3.83
N TYR A 146 15.67 2.28 3.32
CA TYR A 146 14.31 2.80 3.47
C TYR A 146 13.27 1.85 2.88
N LEU A 147 13.46 1.38 1.64
CA LEU A 147 12.53 0.49 0.95
C LEU A 147 12.41 -0.89 1.60
N VAL A 148 13.46 -1.40 2.24
CA VAL A 148 13.43 -2.70 2.93
C VAL A 148 12.90 -2.59 4.36
N ALA A 149 13.22 -1.52 5.09
CA ALA A 149 12.98 -1.46 6.53
C ALA A 149 11.86 -0.50 6.94
N ILE A 150 11.73 0.66 6.30
CA ILE A 150 10.84 1.74 6.76
C ILE A 150 9.55 1.74 5.95
N ALA A 151 9.64 1.71 4.62
CA ALA A 151 8.46 1.72 3.74
C ALA A 151 7.48 0.57 4.07
N PRO A 152 7.92 -0.70 4.22
CA PRO A 152 7.03 -1.82 4.52
C PRO A 152 6.29 -1.68 5.86
N LEU A 153 6.96 -1.11 6.87
CA LEU A 153 6.36 -0.91 8.19
C LEU A 153 5.27 0.16 8.13
N ILE A 154 5.53 1.25 7.41
CA ILE A 154 4.58 2.35 7.28
C ILE A 154 3.40 1.92 6.40
N ALA A 155 3.67 1.37 5.23
CA ALA A 155 2.65 0.90 4.30
C ALA A 155 1.76 -0.17 4.93
N GLY A 156 2.36 -1.21 5.53
CA GLY A 156 1.62 -2.30 6.17
C GLY A 156 0.69 -1.87 7.31
N ILE A 157 0.93 -0.72 7.95
CA ILE A 157 0.00 -0.14 8.94
C ILE A 157 -1.00 0.77 8.23
N PHE A 158 -0.51 1.81 7.57
CA PHE A 158 -1.34 2.93 7.18
C PHE A 158 -2.16 2.66 5.93
N GLU A 159 -1.70 1.82 5.01
CA GLU A 159 -2.54 1.37 3.90
C GLU A 159 -3.68 0.47 4.41
N GLU A 160 -3.42 -0.39 5.39
CA GLU A 160 -4.48 -1.18 6.02
C GLU A 160 -5.48 -0.28 6.77
N VAL A 161 -5.03 0.78 7.43
CA VAL A 161 -5.90 1.79 8.04
C VAL A 161 -6.74 2.53 6.99
N ILE A 162 -6.15 2.96 5.86
CA ILE A 162 -6.83 3.75 4.84
C ILE A 162 -7.86 2.89 4.09
N TRP A 163 -7.46 1.77 3.52
CA TRP A 163 -8.31 1.00 2.59
C TRP A 163 -9.21 -0.01 3.30
N ARG A 164 -8.72 -0.69 4.35
CA ARG A 164 -9.51 -1.69 5.08
C ARG A 164 -10.26 -1.03 6.24
N GLY A 165 -9.51 -0.40 7.15
CA GLY A 165 -10.05 0.23 8.35
C GLY A 165 -11.06 1.33 8.05
N TYR A 166 -10.68 2.35 7.27
CA TYR A 166 -11.60 3.43 6.89
C TYR A 166 -12.44 3.03 5.67
N GLY A 167 -11.79 2.60 4.58
CA GLY A 167 -12.45 2.38 3.29
C GLY A 167 -13.61 1.41 3.34
N ILE A 168 -13.40 0.18 3.83
CA ILE A 168 -14.49 -0.82 3.93
C ILE A 168 -15.61 -0.31 4.83
N ASN A 169 -15.31 0.11 6.06
CA ASN A 169 -16.35 0.53 7.02
C ASN A 169 -17.19 1.71 6.51
N ARG A 170 -16.60 2.62 5.72
CA ARG A 170 -17.33 3.75 5.13
C ARG A 170 -18.12 3.36 3.90
N LEU A 171 -17.54 2.61 2.97
CA LEU A 171 -18.23 2.15 1.77
C LEU A 171 -19.40 1.23 2.10
N GLU A 172 -19.28 0.39 3.12
CA GLU A 172 -20.34 -0.53 3.56
C GLU A 172 -21.63 0.17 3.96
N GLN A 173 -21.54 1.41 4.48
CA GLN A 173 -22.68 2.22 4.87
C GLN A 173 -23.54 2.66 3.67
N HIS A 174 -23.02 2.54 2.44
CA HIS A 174 -23.66 3.00 1.22
C HIS A 174 -23.85 1.90 0.16
N LEU A 175 -22.94 0.92 0.09
CA LEU A 175 -22.87 -0.05 -1.01
C LEU A 175 -23.10 -1.50 -0.57
N GLY A 176 -23.09 -1.77 0.75
CA GLY A 176 -23.03 -3.12 1.30
C GLY A 176 -21.64 -3.76 1.22
N THR A 177 -21.43 -4.83 2.01
CA THR A 177 -20.12 -5.48 2.22
C THR A 177 -19.42 -5.93 0.96
N GLY A 178 -20.08 -6.69 0.08
CA GLY A 178 -19.42 -7.22 -1.12
C GLY A 178 -18.87 -6.12 -2.04
N LYS A 179 -19.67 -5.09 -2.31
CA LYS A 179 -19.25 -3.96 -3.15
C LYS A 179 -18.19 -3.10 -2.47
N ALA A 180 -18.26 -2.91 -1.16
CA ALA A 180 -17.25 -2.17 -0.41
C ALA A 180 -15.86 -2.82 -0.52
N VAL A 181 -15.79 -4.16 -0.39
CA VAL A 181 -14.54 -4.91 -0.53
C VAL A 181 -13.96 -4.82 -1.95
N VAL A 182 -14.81 -4.84 -2.99
CA VAL A 182 -14.37 -4.70 -4.39
C VAL A 182 -13.86 -3.28 -4.67
N VAL A 183 -14.64 -2.25 -4.29
CA VAL A 183 -14.30 -0.85 -4.58
C VAL A 183 -13.01 -0.43 -3.87
N GLN A 184 -12.82 -0.82 -2.60
CA GLN A 184 -11.57 -0.51 -1.90
C GLN A 184 -10.37 -1.25 -2.51
N ALA A 185 -10.55 -2.49 -2.96
CA ALA A 185 -9.48 -3.28 -3.56
C ALA A 185 -9.02 -2.66 -4.89
N ILE A 186 -9.97 -2.15 -5.69
CA ILE A 186 -9.68 -1.40 -6.90
C ILE A 186 -8.91 -0.12 -6.57
N ALA A 187 -9.37 0.67 -5.59
CA ALA A 187 -8.68 1.89 -5.17
C ALA A 187 -7.26 1.62 -4.65
N PHE A 188 -7.08 0.52 -3.90
CA PHE A 188 -5.78 0.05 -3.41
C PHE A 188 -4.84 -0.36 -4.55
N GLY A 189 -5.35 -1.09 -5.55
CA GLY A 189 -4.57 -1.42 -6.74
C GLY A 189 -4.10 -0.16 -7.47
N PHE A 190 -5.01 0.78 -7.72
CA PHE A 190 -4.68 2.03 -8.43
C PHE A 190 -3.68 2.92 -7.70
N LEU A 191 -3.54 2.85 -6.36
CA LEU A 191 -2.46 3.54 -5.65
C LEU A 191 -1.09 3.34 -6.32
N HIS A 192 -0.86 2.14 -6.86
CA HIS A 192 0.40 1.72 -7.45
C HIS A 192 0.59 2.16 -8.91
N GLY A 193 -0.27 3.04 -9.41
CA GLY A 193 -0.26 3.53 -10.79
C GLY A 193 -1.03 2.63 -11.74
N ILE A 194 -0.59 2.58 -13.00
CA ILE A 194 -1.21 1.78 -14.07
C ILE A 194 -0.16 0.80 -14.61
N SER A 195 -0.15 -0.41 -14.08
CA SER A 195 0.76 -1.49 -14.47
C SER A 195 0.14 -2.86 -14.17
N LEU A 196 0.85 -3.96 -14.46
CA LEU A 196 0.42 -5.29 -14.01
C LEU A 196 0.39 -5.36 -12.47
N HIS A 197 1.23 -4.60 -11.78
CA HIS A 197 1.25 -4.51 -10.33
C HIS A 197 -0.08 -3.99 -9.77
N THR A 198 -0.74 -3.06 -10.48
CA THR A 198 -2.08 -2.56 -10.13
C THR A 198 -3.09 -3.70 -9.97
N LEU A 199 -3.07 -4.66 -10.90
CA LEU A 199 -3.96 -5.82 -10.87
C LEU A 199 -3.60 -6.77 -9.73
N VAL A 200 -2.31 -7.05 -9.56
CA VAL A 200 -1.80 -7.92 -8.48
C VAL A 200 -2.14 -7.34 -7.11
N ALA A 201 -1.87 -6.06 -6.89
CA ALA A 201 -2.21 -5.34 -5.67
C ALA A 201 -3.73 -5.31 -5.44
N ALA A 202 -4.56 -5.14 -6.48
CA ALA A 202 -6.01 -5.23 -6.34
C ALA A 202 -6.49 -6.62 -5.90
N ILE A 203 -5.89 -7.70 -6.42
CA ILE A 203 -6.20 -9.08 -6.00
C ILE A 203 -5.81 -9.30 -4.53
N ILE A 204 -4.61 -8.86 -4.12
CA ILE A 204 -4.18 -8.92 -2.72
C ILE A 204 -5.13 -8.10 -1.83
N GLY A 205 -5.49 -6.89 -2.27
CA GLY A 205 -6.45 -6.01 -1.62
C GLY A 205 -7.82 -6.65 -1.43
N LEU A 206 -8.29 -7.40 -2.43
CA LEU A 206 -9.54 -8.17 -2.36
C LEU A 206 -9.46 -9.25 -1.28
N ILE A 207 -8.38 -10.05 -1.27
CA ILE A 207 -8.16 -11.11 -0.28
C ILE A 207 -8.12 -10.54 1.14
N TYR A 208 -7.34 -9.49 1.35
CA TYR A 208 -7.17 -8.86 2.66
C TYR A 208 -8.47 -8.20 3.11
N GLY A 209 -9.20 -7.58 2.19
CA GLY A 209 -10.53 -7.03 2.46
C GLY A 209 -11.54 -8.09 2.90
N VAL A 210 -11.54 -9.28 2.28
CA VAL A 210 -12.38 -10.42 2.71
C VAL A 210 -12.01 -10.90 4.12
N VAL A 211 -10.72 -10.92 4.47
CA VAL A 211 -10.29 -11.24 5.83
C VAL A 211 -10.75 -10.17 6.81
N TYR A 212 -10.59 -8.88 6.45
CA TYR A 212 -10.97 -7.76 7.28
C TYR A 212 -12.45 -7.77 7.62
N VAL A 213 -13.36 -7.96 6.65
CA VAL A 213 -14.81 -7.95 6.93
C VAL A 213 -15.25 -9.04 7.90
N LYS A 214 -14.51 -10.17 7.96
CA LYS A 214 -14.78 -11.29 8.88
C LYS A 214 -14.21 -11.06 10.28
N ARG A 215 -13.10 -10.32 10.40
CA ARG A 215 -12.33 -10.17 11.66
C ARG A 215 -12.53 -8.81 12.32
N ARG A 216 -12.71 -7.76 11.53
CA ARG A 216 -12.78 -6.35 11.96
C ARG A 216 -11.56 -5.90 12.78
N ARG A 217 -10.40 -6.50 12.50
CA ARG A 217 -9.08 -6.19 13.10
C ARG A 217 -8.04 -6.05 11.98
N LEU A 218 -7.07 -5.15 12.17
CA LEU A 218 -6.01 -4.86 11.20
C LEU A 218 -4.70 -5.58 11.53
N LEU A 219 -4.45 -5.95 12.79
CA LEU A 219 -3.13 -6.47 13.21
C LEU A 219 -2.59 -7.60 12.32
N ASN A 220 -3.36 -8.68 12.14
CA ASN A 220 -2.88 -9.85 11.41
C ASN A 220 -2.64 -9.56 9.92
N ILE A 221 -3.51 -8.75 9.29
CA ILE A 221 -3.34 -8.39 7.88
C ILE A 221 -2.16 -7.42 7.70
N SER A 222 -1.95 -6.49 8.64
CA SER A 222 -0.80 -5.58 8.65
C SER A 222 0.52 -6.32 8.79
N ILE A 223 0.62 -7.31 9.70
CA ILE A 223 1.84 -8.12 9.84
C ILE A 223 2.11 -8.89 8.53
N ALA A 224 1.09 -9.51 7.94
CA ALA A 224 1.24 -10.22 6.67
C ALA A 224 1.68 -9.29 5.54
N HIS A 225 1.14 -8.07 5.49
CA HIS A 225 1.54 -7.02 4.53
C HIS A 225 3.02 -6.66 4.70
N MET A 226 3.42 -6.27 5.92
CA MET A 226 4.81 -5.89 6.22
C MET A 226 5.81 -6.97 5.82
N VAL A 227 5.54 -8.22 6.19
CA VAL A 227 6.43 -9.34 5.87
C VAL A 227 6.49 -9.58 4.36
N THR A 228 5.38 -9.43 3.65
CA THR A 228 5.33 -9.55 2.19
C THR A 228 6.23 -8.52 1.52
N ASP A 229 6.13 -7.25 1.93
CA ASP A 229 6.88 -6.15 1.36
C ASP A 229 8.36 -6.23 1.70
N VAL A 230 8.71 -6.50 2.96
CA VAL A 230 10.11 -6.71 3.37
C VAL A 230 10.75 -7.80 2.51
N MET A 231 10.08 -8.95 2.35
CA MET A 231 10.60 -10.03 1.53
C MET A 231 10.67 -9.66 0.05
N GLY A 232 9.65 -8.97 -0.48
CA GLY A 232 9.62 -8.48 -1.86
C GLY A 232 10.79 -7.56 -2.19
N PHE A 233 11.04 -6.55 -1.35
CA PHE A 233 12.17 -5.62 -1.52
C PHE A 233 13.52 -6.29 -1.28
N CYS A 234 13.63 -7.20 -0.31
CA CYS A 234 14.84 -8.02 -0.11
C CYS A 234 15.19 -8.80 -1.38
N VAL A 235 14.22 -9.51 -1.97
CA VAL A 235 14.45 -10.24 -3.23
C VAL A 235 14.83 -9.29 -4.35
N ALA A 236 14.10 -8.18 -4.50
CA ALA A 236 14.37 -7.19 -5.56
C ALA A 236 15.80 -6.63 -5.51
N PHE A 237 16.36 -6.38 -4.32
CA PHE A 237 17.72 -5.84 -4.19
C PHE A 237 18.83 -6.88 -4.11
N THR A 238 18.54 -8.11 -3.70
CA THR A 238 19.54 -9.19 -3.63
C THR A 238 19.73 -9.89 -4.97
N VAL A 239 18.65 -10.14 -5.72
CA VAL A 239 18.74 -10.75 -7.07
C VAL A 239 19.33 -9.77 -8.09
N ALA A 240 19.23 -8.48 -7.82
CA ALA A 240 19.74 -7.41 -8.66
C ALA A 240 21.17 -6.94 -8.30
N ALA A 241 21.73 -7.41 -7.18
CA ALA A 241 23.13 -7.17 -6.79
C ALA A 241 24.08 -8.04 -7.64
#